data_AF-A0A950N6F7-F1
#
_entry.id   AF-A0A950N6F7-F1
#
_cell.length_a   1.000
_cell.length_b   1.000
_cell.length_c   1.000
_cell.angle_alpha   90.00
_cell.angle_beta   90.00
_cell.angle_gamma   90.00
#
_symmetry.space_group_name_H-M   'P 1'
#
loop_
_entity.id
_entity.type
_entity.pdbx_description
1 polymer ?
#
loop_
_entity_poly.entity_id
_entity_poly.type
_entity_poly.pdbx_seq_one_letter_code
_entity_poly.pdbx_strand_id
1 'polypeptide(L)'
;MRGAAVMLAWLPLAFSGAAAEAYMMVVPDDNDGVVCQGSVCIATARMACISADKLEQMLAQGDVTLVPGAVAKDIVVTAPVRWESGHRLIFDSFHSVSIRRPIMISGGGGLTITTNDGGKNGKFAIINQGRIGFTKKNSGLTINGSAYKLVGSVKELAFQVQEQPDGHFALTSDFDAQSDPHKAPAISTVFSGTFDGLGHTISNLAFSHATEVYDGEHSYWAAGLFASIARTGVVRDLALNNVSAAVSHAGAEIGSVAGHNEGLIRYVTASGTITGKGSAVGGIAGYSSGILYAVTSGVRIDATRSRWAGGMVGNNRGVIERSLAAGDVTGGRYSGGLAGFSNTTLISYATGSVTGGTDDAIIGGLIGQSREIVESYATGTVTGNAVGVTAGGLAGDAAQVKNSYATGRVEVGPTGIAGGLVGDLPRGKIVESYSIGSVSGGSGSILGSFIGHDLGGTSDGYWNSDVGDQGCGNGSCSGVIGLSTAAFQAALPSGFAPRVWGLDTDHNGGYPHLLAPLKHFP
;
A
#
# COMPACT_ATOMS: atom_id res chain seq x y z
N MET A 1 -6.18 -2.92 32.62
CA MET A 1 -5.34 -2.60 31.45
C MET A 1 -5.63 -3.65 30.38
N ARG A 2 -6.60 -3.38 29.50
CA ARG A 2 -6.96 -4.27 28.39
C ARG A 2 -6.44 -3.61 27.11
N GLY A 3 -5.56 -4.31 26.40
CA GLY A 3 -5.04 -3.86 25.11
C GLY A 3 -6.18 -3.79 24.09
N ALA A 4 -6.29 -2.65 23.43
CA ALA A 4 -7.22 -2.46 22.32
C ALA A 4 -6.69 -3.28 21.13
N ALA A 5 -7.36 -4.39 20.83
CA ALA A 5 -7.21 -5.05 19.54
C ALA A 5 -7.85 -4.13 18.48
N VAL A 6 -7.03 -3.55 17.61
CA VAL A 6 -7.50 -2.85 16.43
C VAL A 6 -8.12 -3.90 15.51
N MET A 7 -9.44 -3.99 15.50
CA MET A 7 -10.17 -4.69 14.45
C MET A 7 -9.88 -3.97 13.13
N LEU A 8 -9.06 -4.57 12.27
CA LEU A 8 -9.04 -4.22 10.85
C LEU A 8 -10.45 -4.54 10.31
N ALA A 9 -11.28 -3.50 10.14
CA ALA A 9 -12.52 -3.62 9.40
C ALA A 9 -12.16 -3.79 7.92
N TRP A 10 -12.19 -5.03 7.45
CA TRP A 10 -12.14 -5.35 6.03
C TRP A 10 -13.46 -4.87 5.41
N LEU A 11 -13.42 -3.83 4.58
CA LEU A 11 -14.57 -3.48 3.75
C LEU A 11 -14.87 -4.65 2.81
N PRO A 12 -16.04 -5.29 2.90
CA PRO A 12 -16.50 -6.19 1.86
C PRO A 12 -16.77 -5.34 0.62
N LEU A 13 -16.14 -5.67 -0.50
CA LEU A 13 -16.54 -5.18 -1.82
C LEU A 13 -17.98 -5.65 -2.09
N ALA A 14 -18.96 -4.83 -1.70
CA ALA A 14 -20.34 -4.99 -2.10
C ALA A 14 -20.45 -4.56 -3.57
N PHE A 15 -20.37 -5.53 -4.48
CA PHE A 15 -20.64 -5.34 -5.90
C PHE A 15 -22.12 -5.00 -6.10
N SER A 16 -22.45 -3.74 -6.36
CA SER A 16 -23.74 -3.37 -6.95
C SER A 16 -23.57 -3.11 -8.45
N GLY A 17 -24.16 -3.99 -9.25
CA GLY A 17 -24.30 -3.85 -10.71
C GLY A 17 -23.03 -4.06 -11.53
N ALA A 18 -22.59 -5.31 -11.68
CA ALA A 18 -21.62 -5.73 -12.70
C ALA A 18 -22.36 -6.41 -13.86
N ALA A 19 -22.02 -6.05 -15.10
CA ALA A 19 -22.44 -6.77 -16.29
C ALA A 19 -22.09 -8.26 -16.11
N ALA A 20 -23.02 -9.18 -16.46
CA ALA A 20 -22.89 -10.63 -16.22
C ALA A 20 -21.47 -11.12 -16.50
N GLU A 21 -20.72 -11.35 -15.44
CA GLU A 21 -19.31 -11.62 -15.51
C GLU A 21 -19.09 -13.05 -16.05
N ALA A 22 -18.21 -13.21 -17.03
CA ALA A 22 -17.92 -14.51 -17.62
C ALA A 22 -16.69 -15.09 -16.94
N TYR A 23 -16.77 -16.34 -16.45
CA TYR A 23 -15.71 -17.02 -15.71
C TYR A 23 -15.72 -18.52 -15.91
N MET A 24 -14.52 -19.12 -15.90
CA MET A 24 -14.30 -20.51 -15.55
C MET A 24 -13.83 -20.57 -14.10
N MET A 25 -14.62 -21.18 -13.23
CA MET A 25 -14.34 -21.27 -11.80
C MET A 25 -13.85 -22.65 -11.41
N VAL A 26 -12.78 -22.70 -10.62
CA VAL A 26 -12.46 -23.89 -9.85
C VAL A 26 -13.22 -23.82 -8.53
N VAL A 27 -14.12 -24.77 -8.31
CA VAL A 27 -15.11 -24.80 -7.22
C VAL A 27 -15.04 -26.13 -6.47
N PRO A 28 -15.67 -26.28 -5.29
CA PRO A 28 -15.61 -27.53 -4.55
C PRO A 28 -16.23 -28.70 -5.32
N ASP A 29 -17.50 -28.60 -5.72
CA ASP A 29 -18.32 -29.76 -6.11
C ASP A 29 -19.25 -29.49 -7.32
N ASP A 30 -18.72 -28.97 -8.43
CA ASP A 30 -19.52 -28.76 -9.65
C ASP A 30 -18.66 -28.84 -10.92
N ASN A 31 -19.20 -29.40 -11.99
CA ASN A 31 -18.56 -29.53 -13.31
C ASN A 31 -19.45 -28.99 -14.45
N ASP A 32 -20.37 -28.07 -14.14
CA ASP A 32 -21.27 -27.49 -15.13
C ASP A 32 -20.53 -26.60 -16.16
N GLY A 33 -20.98 -26.63 -17.41
CA GLY A 33 -20.45 -25.76 -18.46
C GLY A 33 -18.99 -26.01 -18.84
N VAL A 34 -18.35 -27.13 -18.45
CA VAL A 34 -16.99 -27.50 -18.86
C VAL A 34 -16.97 -28.84 -19.60
N VAL A 35 -16.16 -28.94 -20.65
CA VAL A 35 -15.89 -30.21 -21.35
C VAL A 35 -14.40 -30.50 -21.31
N CYS A 36 -14.03 -31.63 -20.71
CA CYS A 36 -12.63 -32.09 -20.65
C CYS A 36 -12.38 -33.21 -21.67
N GLN A 37 -11.50 -32.96 -22.65
CA GLN A 37 -11.04 -33.93 -23.63
C GLN A 37 -9.56 -34.23 -23.38
N GLY A 38 -9.27 -35.41 -22.83
CA GLY A 38 -7.91 -35.76 -22.42
C GLY A 38 -7.39 -34.80 -21.34
N SER A 39 -6.29 -34.11 -21.63
CA SER A 39 -5.63 -33.14 -20.74
C SER A 39 -6.19 -31.72 -20.83
N VAL A 40 -7.19 -31.44 -21.66
CA VAL A 40 -7.67 -30.07 -21.90
C VAL A 40 -9.13 -29.94 -21.48
N CYS A 41 -9.43 -29.00 -20.57
CA CYS A 41 -10.77 -28.65 -20.12
C CYS A 41 -11.15 -27.28 -20.67
N ILE A 42 -12.21 -27.25 -21.49
CA ILE A 42 -12.66 -26.06 -22.20
C ILE A 42 -14.01 -25.60 -21.63
N ALA A 43 -14.16 -24.31 -21.36
CA ALA A 43 -15.45 -23.76 -20.99
C ALA A 43 -16.41 -23.70 -22.19
N THR A 44 -17.62 -24.18 -21.99
CA THR A 44 -18.71 -24.20 -22.98
C THR A 44 -19.84 -23.25 -22.63
N ALA A 45 -19.82 -22.68 -21.42
CA ALA A 45 -20.76 -21.67 -20.94
C ALA A 45 -20.02 -20.44 -20.41
N ARG A 46 -20.72 -19.31 -20.34
CA ARG A 46 -20.16 -18.05 -19.79
C ARG A 46 -19.77 -18.20 -18.33
N MET A 47 -20.50 -19.02 -17.58
CA MET A 47 -20.15 -19.45 -16.24
C MET A 47 -19.93 -20.96 -16.32
N ALA A 48 -18.67 -21.37 -16.20
CA ALA A 48 -18.29 -22.77 -16.19
C ALA A 48 -17.63 -23.11 -14.86
N CYS A 49 -17.89 -24.30 -14.35
CA CYS A 49 -17.35 -24.83 -13.11
C CYS A 49 -16.53 -26.07 -13.43
N ILE A 50 -15.39 -26.22 -12.77
CA ILE A 50 -14.68 -27.49 -12.66
C ILE A 50 -14.41 -27.76 -11.19
N SER A 51 -14.72 -28.97 -10.74
CA SER A 51 -14.54 -29.32 -9.33
C SER A 51 -13.05 -29.51 -9.04
N ALA A 52 -12.61 -29.07 -7.86
CA ALA A 52 -11.24 -29.26 -7.41
C ALA A 52 -10.88 -30.75 -7.45
N ASP A 53 -11.75 -31.63 -6.93
CA ASP A 53 -11.56 -33.07 -6.94
C ASP A 53 -11.34 -33.64 -8.35
N LYS A 54 -12.11 -33.17 -9.34
CA LYS A 54 -11.95 -33.62 -10.72
C LYS A 54 -10.60 -33.18 -11.29
N LEU A 55 -10.22 -31.94 -11.02
CA LEU A 55 -8.94 -31.38 -11.44
C LEU A 55 -7.76 -32.14 -10.82
N GLU A 56 -7.83 -32.46 -9.52
CA GLU A 56 -6.82 -33.25 -8.80
C GLU A 56 -6.69 -34.67 -9.36
N GLN A 57 -7.82 -35.33 -9.67
CA GLN A 57 -7.82 -36.65 -10.30
C GLN A 57 -7.19 -36.64 -11.71
N MET A 58 -7.43 -35.58 -12.49
CA MET A 58 -6.82 -35.43 -13.80
C MET A 58 -5.31 -35.18 -13.68
N LEU A 59 -4.90 -34.33 -12.74
CA LEU A 59 -3.50 -34.04 -12.44
C LEU A 59 -2.75 -35.28 -11.90
N ALA A 60 -3.44 -36.27 -11.35
CA ALA A 60 -2.82 -37.54 -10.99
C ALA A 60 -2.43 -38.39 -12.22
N GLN A 61 -3.02 -38.12 -13.40
CA GLN A 61 -2.85 -38.91 -14.63
C GLN A 61 -2.03 -38.20 -15.71
N GLY A 62 -2.01 -36.87 -15.72
CA GLY A 62 -1.34 -36.09 -16.73
C GLY A 62 -1.38 -34.59 -16.46
N ASP A 63 -0.71 -33.83 -17.31
CA ASP A 63 -0.83 -32.37 -17.31
C ASP A 63 -2.28 -31.97 -17.63
N VAL A 64 -2.74 -30.86 -17.06
CA VAL A 64 -4.10 -30.36 -17.28
C VAL A 64 -4.07 -28.90 -17.70
N THR A 65 -4.77 -28.57 -18.78
CA THR A 65 -4.95 -27.20 -19.28
C THR A 65 -6.39 -26.76 -19.11
N LEU A 66 -6.61 -25.63 -18.44
CA LEU A 66 -7.91 -24.98 -18.36
C LEU A 66 -7.97 -23.84 -19.39
N VAL A 67 -8.94 -23.92 -20.29
CA VAL A 67 -9.12 -22.99 -21.42
C VAL A 67 -10.52 -22.39 -21.36
N PRO A 68 -10.74 -21.26 -20.66
CA PRO A 68 -12.02 -20.56 -20.70
C PRO A 68 -12.40 -20.05 -22.10
N GLY A 69 -11.40 -19.76 -22.95
CA GLY A 69 -11.58 -19.16 -24.27
C GLY A 69 -12.32 -17.82 -24.24
N ALA A 70 -12.82 -17.37 -25.39
CA ALA A 70 -13.58 -16.11 -25.48
C ALA A 70 -14.97 -16.14 -24.81
N VAL A 71 -15.43 -17.33 -24.40
CA VAL A 71 -16.76 -17.53 -23.79
C VAL A 71 -16.72 -17.16 -22.32
N ALA A 72 -15.93 -17.88 -21.54
CA ALA A 72 -15.76 -17.66 -20.10
C ALA A 72 -14.70 -16.61 -19.80
N LYS A 73 -13.75 -16.33 -20.71
CA LYS A 73 -12.72 -15.28 -20.61
C LYS A 73 -11.68 -15.43 -19.49
N ASP A 74 -12.13 -15.46 -18.24
CA ASP A 74 -11.31 -15.38 -17.03
C ASP A 74 -11.29 -16.73 -16.30
N ILE A 75 -10.21 -17.00 -15.55
CA ILE A 75 -10.12 -18.13 -14.62
C ILE A 75 -10.16 -17.61 -13.19
N VAL A 76 -11.00 -18.20 -12.34
CA VAL A 76 -11.10 -17.85 -10.92
C VAL A 76 -11.00 -19.11 -10.06
N VAL A 77 -9.98 -19.19 -9.20
CA VAL A 77 -9.82 -20.32 -8.27
C VAL A 77 -10.49 -19.97 -6.94
N THR A 78 -11.64 -20.60 -6.68
CA THR A 78 -12.49 -20.33 -5.52
C THR A 78 -12.57 -21.48 -4.52
N ALA A 79 -11.95 -22.62 -4.85
CA ALA A 79 -11.73 -23.77 -3.98
C ALA A 79 -10.23 -24.09 -3.88
N PRO A 80 -9.75 -24.68 -2.76
CA PRO A 80 -8.39 -25.17 -2.68
C PRO A 80 -8.12 -26.26 -3.72
N VAL A 81 -6.91 -26.27 -4.29
CA VAL A 81 -6.46 -27.32 -5.23
C VAL A 81 -5.10 -27.81 -4.79
N ARG A 82 -4.88 -29.12 -4.77
CA ARG A 82 -3.59 -29.71 -4.42
C ARG A 82 -3.26 -30.95 -5.25
N TRP A 83 -1.99 -31.15 -5.57
CA TRP A 83 -1.55 -32.39 -6.19
C TRP A 83 -0.11 -32.77 -5.83
N GLU A 84 0.16 -34.07 -5.92
CA GLU A 84 1.45 -34.68 -5.55
C GLU A 84 2.21 -35.26 -6.76
N SER A 85 1.58 -35.28 -7.94
CA SER A 85 2.18 -35.82 -9.16
C SER A 85 3.28 -34.92 -9.74
N GLY A 86 4.01 -35.44 -10.72
CA GLY A 86 4.97 -34.68 -11.52
C GLY A 86 4.33 -33.81 -12.61
N HIS A 87 3.00 -33.68 -12.62
CA HIS A 87 2.25 -33.04 -13.70
C HIS A 87 2.01 -31.56 -13.49
N ARG A 88 1.72 -30.87 -14.59
CA ARG A 88 1.54 -29.43 -14.66
C ARG A 88 0.08 -29.04 -14.79
N LEU A 89 -0.34 -28.06 -13.99
CA LEU A 89 -1.57 -27.31 -14.22
C LEU A 89 -1.25 -26.08 -15.08
N ILE A 90 -2.03 -25.87 -16.14
CA ILE A 90 -1.87 -24.75 -17.08
C ILE A 90 -3.18 -23.96 -17.07
N PHE A 91 -3.11 -22.70 -16.66
CA PHE A 91 -4.17 -21.73 -16.83
C PHE A 91 -3.93 -20.96 -18.11
N ASP A 92 -4.74 -21.23 -19.13
CA ASP A 92 -4.65 -20.57 -20.44
C ASP A 92 -5.81 -19.59 -20.60
N SER A 93 -5.73 -18.49 -19.85
CA SER A 93 -6.83 -17.56 -19.72
C SER A 93 -6.84 -16.56 -20.86
N PHE A 94 -8.00 -16.42 -21.49
CA PHE A 94 -8.22 -15.42 -22.54
C PHE A 94 -8.00 -14.01 -22.00
N HIS A 95 -8.29 -13.74 -20.73
CA HIS A 95 -8.12 -12.41 -20.14
C HIS A 95 -7.39 -12.47 -18.80
N SER A 96 -8.05 -12.75 -17.68
CA SER A 96 -7.48 -12.66 -16.33
C SER A 96 -7.40 -14.01 -15.61
N VAL A 97 -6.51 -14.11 -14.62
CA VAL A 97 -6.45 -15.24 -13.68
C VAL A 97 -6.47 -14.68 -12.26
N SER A 98 -7.44 -15.14 -11.46
CA SER A 98 -7.61 -14.72 -10.06
C SER A 98 -7.55 -15.91 -9.12
N ILE A 99 -6.62 -15.91 -8.17
CA ILE A 99 -6.47 -16.94 -7.16
C ILE A 99 -7.09 -16.42 -5.86
N ARG A 100 -8.22 -17.02 -5.44
CA ARG A 100 -8.94 -16.63 -4.21
C ARG A 100 -8.80 -17.65 -3.08
N ARG A 101 -8.35 -18.86 -3.40
CA ARG A 101 -8.07 -19.97 -2.47
C ARG A 101 -6.71 -20.61 -2.77
N PRO A 102 -6.14 -21.35 -1.80
CA PRO A 102 -4.80 -21.93 -1.94
C PRO A 102 -4.67 -22.93 -3.09
N ILE A 103 -3.54 -22.86 -3.81
CA ILE A 103 -3.04 -23.91 -4.68
C ILE A 103 -1.78 -24.49 -4.03
N MET A 104 -1.70 -25.82 -3.88
CA MET A 104 -0.55 -26.50 -3.27
C MET A 104 0.04 -27.55 -4.21
N ILE A 105 1.28 -27.32 -4.65
CA ILE A 105 2.05 -28.25 -5.48
C ILE A 105 3.02 -29.02 -4.59
N SER A 106 2.59 -30.19 -4.14
CA SER A 106 3.39 -31.05 -3.25
C SER A 106 4.37 -31.95 -4.02
N GLY A 107 4.06 -32.21 -5.29
CA GLY A 107 4.86 -33.02 -6.20
C GLY A 107 6.03 -32.28 -6.86
N GLY A 108 6.68 -32.95 -7.82
CA GLY A 108 7.70 -32.34 -8.69
C GLY A 108 7.14 -31.62 -9.91
N GLY A 109 5.80 -31.48 -10.00
CA GLY A 109 5.09 -30.86 -11.11
C GLY A 109 5.23 -29.34 -11.15
N GLY A 110 4.26 -28.66 -11.76
CA GLY A 110 4.35 -27.21 -11.93
C GLY A 110 3.05 -26.48 -12.23
N LEU A 111 3.13 -25.16 -12.29
CA LEU A 111 2.03 -24.28 -12.63
C LEU A 111 2.47 -23.34 -13.76
N THR A 112 1.66 -23.26 -14.81
CA THR A 112 1.77 -22.22 -15.83
C THR A 112 0.54 -21.32 -15.77
N ILE A 113 0.76 -20.02 -15.74
CA ILE A 113 -0.29 -19.01 -15.78
C ILE A 113 -0.07 -18.15 -17.01
N THR A 114 -1.01 -18.20 -17.95
CA THR A 114 -1.09 -17.32 -19.10
C THR A 114 -2.34 -16.45 -18.96
N THR A 115 -2.13 -15.15 -19.01
CA THR A 115 -3.19 -14.14 -19.11
C THR A 115 -3.15 -13.52 -20.49
N ASN A 116 -4.28 -12.98 -20.95
CA ASN A 116 -4.40 -12.33 -22.26
C ASN A 116 -4.11 -13.25 -23.45
N ASP A 117 -4.47 -14.54 -23.38
CA ASP A 117 -4.44 -15.41 -24.55
C ASP A 117 -5.66 -15.15 -25.46
N GLY A 118 -5.63 -14.00 -26.14
CA GLY A 118 -6.69 -13.51 -27.02
C GLY A 118 -7.42 -12.26 -26.51
N GLY A 119 -7.32 -11.95 -25.23
CA GLY A 119 -7.79 -10.71 -24.60
C GLY A 119 -6.69 -9.64 -24.46
N LYS A 120 -7.03 -8.53 -23.78
CA LYS A 120 -6.09 -7.44 -23.46
C LYS A 120 -6.41 -6.89 -22.07
N ASN A 121 -5.39 -6.33 -21.40
CA ASN A 121 -5.49 -5.69 -20.07
C ASN A 121 -5.88 -6.61 -18.91
N GLY A 122 -5.98 -7.92 -19.16
CA GLY A 122 -6.21 -8.93 -18.15
C GLY A 122 -5.02 -9.05 -17.21
N LYS A 123 -5.31 -9.43 -15.97
CA LYS A 123 -4.35 -9.42 -14.88
C LYS A 123 -4.25 -10.79 -14.23
N PHE A 124 -3.05 -11.11 -13.77
CA PHE A 124 -2.86 -12.15 -12.77
C PHE A 124 -2.93 -11.50 -11.38
N ALA A 125 -3.79 -12.03 -10.52
CA ALA A 125 -4.01 -11.51 -9.18
C ALA A 125 -4.15 -12.64 -8.15
N ILE A 126 -3.53 -12.45 -6.99
CA ILE A 126 -3.75 -13.24 -5.79
C ILE A 126 -4.51 -12.35 -4.83
N ILE A 127 -5.73 -12.75 -4.47
CA ILE A 127 -6.64 -11.92 -3.66
C ILE A 127 -7.29 -12.78 -2.58
N ASN A 128 -7.85 -12.12 -1.56
CA ASN A 128 -8.46 -12.79 -0.41
C ASN A 128 -7.47 -13.77 0.27
N GLN A 129 -7.85 -15.04 0.42
CA GLN A 129 -7.01 -16.11 0.99
C GLN A 129 -6.27 -16.92 -0.08
N GLY A 130 -6.12 -16.36 -1.30
CA GLY A 130 -5.34 -16.97 -2.36
C GLY A 130 -3.86 -17.08 -1.96
N ARG A 131 -3.23 -18.20 -2.33
CA ARG A 131 -1.78 -18.42 -2.20
C ARG A 131 -1.35 -19.56 -3.12
N ILE A 132 -0.10 -19.58 -3.56
CA ILE A 132 0.44 -20.66 -4.39
C ILE A 132 1.70 -21.21 -3.73
N GLY A 133 1.58 -22.39 -3.12
CA GLY A 133 2.67 -23.03 -2.39
C GLY A 133 3.31 -24.18 -3.15
N PHE A 134 4.62 -24.35 -2.97
CA PHE A 134 5.41 -25.44 -3.54
C PHE A 134 6.17 -26.18 -2.44
N THR A 135 6.06 -27.50 -2.37
CA THR A 135 6.87 -28.31 -1.44
C THR A 135 8.27 -28.57 -2.00
N LYS A 136 8.42 -28.65 -3.33
CA LYS A 136 9.71 -28.92 -3.99
C LYS A 136 10.19 -27.69 -4.76
N LYS A 137 11.44 -27.29 -4.53
CA LYS A 137 12.05 -26.12 -5.19
C LYS A 137 12.37 -26.33 -6.67
N ASN A 138 12.41 -27.59 -7.12
CA ASN A 138 12.61 -27.93 -8.54
C ASN A 138 11.30 -28.01 -9.32
N SER A 139 10.16 -27.71 -8.69
CA SER A 139 8.88 -27.53 -9.39
C SER A 139 8.96 -26.36 -10.37
N GLY A 140 8.20 -26.45 -11.46
CA GLY A 140 8.18 -25.40 -12.47
C GLY A 140 7.10 -24.36 -12.19
N LEU A 141 7.46 -23.08 -12.19
CA LEU A 141 6.52 -21.97 -12.23
C LEU A 141 6.79 -21.10 -13.45
N THR A 142 5.74 -20.85 -14.24
CA THR A 142 5.79 -19.96 -15.40
C THR A 142 4.61 -19.00 -15.35
N ILE A 143 4.85 -17.70 -15.42
CA ILE A 143 3.80 -16.68 -15.45
C ILE A 143 4.05 -15.78 -16.66
N ASN A 144 3.08 -15.74 -17.59
CA ASN A 144 3.14 -14.97 -18.82
C ASN A 144 4.45 -15.15 -19.61
N GLY A 145 4.90 -16.41 -19.72
CA GLY A 145 6.14 -16.78 -20.42
C GLY A 145 7.42 -16.66 -19.59
N SER A 146 7.42 -15.94 -18.47
CA SER A 146 8.57 -15.84 -17.57
C SER A 146 8.66 -17.05 -16.64
N ALA A 147 9.80 -17.76 -16.66
CA ALA A 147 10.08 -18.84 -15.72
C ALA A 147 10.62 -18.28 -14.38
N TYR A 148 10.08 -18.77 -13.26
CA TYR A 148 10.44 -18.33 -11.92
C TYR A 148 11.32 -19.37 -11.22
N LYS A 149 12.38 -18.90 -10.57
CA LYS A 149 13.19 -19.66 -9.63
C LYS A 149 12.51 -19.65 -8.26
N LEU A 150 12.23 -20.83 -7.73
CA LEU A 150 11.60 -21.01 -6.43
C LEU A 150 12.63 -20.88 -5.30
N VAL A 151 12.33 -20.04 -4.31
CA VAL A 151 13.18 -19.80 -3.14
C VAL A 151 12.43 -20.12 -1.85
N GLY A 152 13.10 -20.75 -0.90
CA GLY A 152 12.51 -21.13 0.40
C GLY A 152 12.97 -20.28 1.58
N SER A 153 13.91 -19.35 1.36
CA SER A 153 14.46 -18.48 2.40
C SER A 153 14.98 -17.16 1.83
N VAL A 154 15.20 -16.19 2.71
CA VAL A 154 15.76 -14.88 2.37
C VAL A 154 17.21 -15.00 1.89
N LYS A 155 18.03 -15.86 2.51
CA LYS A 155 19.40 -16.17 2.05
C LYS A 155 19.44 -16.80 0.67
N GLU A 156 18.51 -17.71 0.36
CA GLU A 156 18.41 -18.28 -0.98
C GLU A 156 18.05 -17.23 -2.02
N LEU A 157 17.10 -16.35 -1.71
CA LEU A 157 16.77 -15.20 -2.55
C LEU A 157 18.00 -14.31 -2.78
N ALA A 158 18.70 -13.93 -1.71
CA ALA A 158 19.91 -13.11 -1.80
C ALA A 158 20.98 -13.73 -2.71
N PHE A 159 21.27 -15.03 -2.54
CA PHE A 159 22.23 -15.75 -3.37
C PHE A 159 21.81 -15.76 -4.86
N GLN A 160 20.53 -16.04 -5.12
CA GLN A 160 20.02 -16.11 -6.50
C GLN A 160 19.98 -14.75 -7.19
N VAL A 161 19.69 -13.66 -6.45
CA VAL A 161 19.72 -12.30 -6.99
C VAL A 161 21.15 -11.84 -7.27
N GLN A 162 22.15 -12.28 -6.49
CA GLN A 162 23.57 -11.99 -6.81
C GLN A 162 23.99 -12.60 -8.15
N GLU A 163 23.54 -13.82 -8.45
CA GLU A 163 23.84 -14.50 -9.72
C GLU A 163 23.03 -13.93 -10.90
N GLN A 164 21.79 -13.51 -10.66
CA GLN A 164 20.89 -13.03 -11.70
C GLN A 164 19.98 -11.89 -11.20
N PRO A 165 20.48 -10.64 -11.16
CA PRO A 165 19.74 -9.50 -10.60
C PRO A 165 18.42 -9.17 -11.30
N ASP A 166 18.30 -9.55 -12.58
CA ASP A 166 17.13 -9.37 -13.44
C ASP A 166 16.20 -10.60 -13.49
N GLY A 167 16.49 -11.63 -12.69
CA GLY A 167 15.74 -12.89 -12.67
C GLY A 167 14.33 -12.78 -12.07
N HIS A 168 13.52 -13.82 -12.29
CA HIS A 168 12.21 -13.95 -11.66
C HIS A 168 12.28 -14.97 -10.52
N PHE A 169 11.85 -14.57 -9.33
CA PHE A 169 11.96 -15.33 -8.10
C PHE A 169 10.59 -15.41 -7.42
N ALA A 170 10.27 -16.57 -6.85
CA ALA A 170 9.01 -16.74 -6.12
C ALA A 170 9.19 -17.51 -4.82
N LEU A 171 8.51 -17.06 -3.76
CA LEU A 171 8.54 -17.71 -2.45
C LEU A 171 7.70 -19.00 -2.48
N THR A 172 8.23 -20.10 -1.96
CA THR A 172 7.55 -21.41 -1.99
C THR A 172 6.52 -21.61 -0.88
N SER A 173 6.73 -20.96 0.26
CA SER A 173 5.96 -21.13 1.49
C SER A 173 6.17 -19.92 2.39
N ASP A 174 5.39 -19.80 3.47
CA ASP A 174 5.75 -18.81 4.50
C ASP A 174 7.15 -19.10 5.06
N PHE A 175 7.89 -18.05 5.38
CA PHE A 175 9.26 -18.14 5.87
C PHE A 175 9.47 -17.31 7.13
N ASP A 176 10.12 -17.89 8.14
CA ASP A 176 10.52 -17.19 9.35
C ASP A 176 12.01 -16.80 9.26
N ALA A 177 12.27 -15.51 9.06
CA ALA A 177 13.60 -14.95 8.93
C ALA A 177 14.39 -14.92 10.25
N GLN A 178 13.79 -15.26 11.40
CA GLN A 178 14.56 -15.47 12.63
C GLN A 178 15.53 -16.65 12.48
N SER A 179 15.21 -17.63 11.64
CA SER A 179 16.10 -18.75 11.30
C SER A 179 17.27 -18.36 10.39
N ASP A 180 17.27 -17.13 9.85
CA ASP A 180 18.22 -16.62 8.88
C ASP A 180 18.54 -15.14 9.17
N PRO A 181 19.33 -14.86 10.24
CA PRO A 181 19.52 -13.51 10.73
C PRO A 181 20.40 -12.67 9.79
N HIS A 182 19.91 -11.48 9.45
CA HIS A 182 20.64 -10.50 8.63
C HIS A 182 20.98 -9.25 9.46
N LYS A 183 22.19 -8.72 9.28
CA LYS A 183 22.58 -7.43 9.91
C LYS A 183 22.41 -6.25 8.96
N ALA A 184 22.59 -6.47 7.67
CA ALA A 184 22.45 -5.50 6.59
C ALA A 184 21.28 -5.91 5.68
N PRO A 185 20.97 -5.19 4.59
CA PRO A 185 20.03 -5.69 3.60
C PRO A 185 20.36 -7.11 3.16
N ALA A 186 19.33 -7.95 3.11
CA ALA A 186 19.51 -9.31 2.64
C ALA A 186 19.89 -9.33 1.14
N ILE A 187 19.21 -8.52 0.34
CA ILE A 187 19.54 -8.30 -1.07
C ILE A 187 20.26 -6.96 -1.18
N SER A 188 21.59 -7.00 -1.19
CA SER A 188 22.45 -5.81 -1.27
C SER A 188 22.77 -5.35 -2.70
N THR A 189 22.53 -6.20 -3.70
CA THR A 189 22.66 -5.86 -5.12
C THR A 189 21.44 -5.07 -5.60
N VAL A 190 21.62 -4.23 -6.63
CA VAL A 190 20.51 -3.53 -7.28
C VAL A 190 19.62 -4.56 -7.97
N PHE A 191 18.38 -4.69 -7.53
CA PHE A 191 17.43 -5.67 -8.03
C PHE A 191 16.61 -5.12 -9.19
N SER A 192 16.67 -5.75 -10.37
CA SER A 192 15.98 -5.33 -11.59
C SER A 192 14.97 -6.34 -12.11
N GLY A 193 14.82 -7.48 -11.42
CA GLY A 193 13.94 -8.59 -11.77
C GLY A 193 12.56 -8.56 -11.11
N THR A 194 11.93 -9.72 -10.92
CA THR A 194 10.64 -9.84 -10.21
C THR A 194 10.76 -10.75 -9.00
N PHE A 195 10.37 -10.28 -7.82
CA PHE A 195 10.17 -11.10 -6.65
C PHE A 195 8.68 -11.17 -6.32
N ASP A 196 8.14 -12.38 -6.39
CA ASP A 196 6.73 -12.69 -6.16
C ASP A 196 6.56 -13.49 -4.88
N GLY A 197 5.87 -12.91 -3.90
CA GLY A 197 5.56 -13.61 -2.66
C GLY A 197 4.51 -14.70 -2.86
N LEU A 198 3.78 -14.74 -3.98
CA LEU A 198 2.70 -15.69 -4.25
C LEU A 198 1.64 -15.79 -3.13
N GLY A 199 1.43 -14.70 -2.39
CA GLY A 199 0.54 -14.64 -1.23
C GLY A 199 1.16 -15.16 0.08
N HIS A 200 2.47 -15.39 0.12
CA HIS A 200 3.20 -15.85 1.30
C HIS A 200 3.74 -14.73 2.17
N THR A 201 4.11 -15.11 3.40
CA THR A 201 4.65 -14.20 4.42
C THR A 201 6.13 -14.48 4.68
N ILE A 202 6.93 -13.42 4.82
CA ILE A 202 8.23 -13.43 5.51
C ILE A 202 8.03 -12.80 6.89
N SER A 203 8.27 -13.56 7.96
CA SER A 203 8.14 -13.09 9.35
C SER A 203 9.49 -12.80 9.98
N ASN A 204 9.52 -11.93 10.98
CA ASN A 204 10.67 -11.69 11.86
C ASN A 204 11.95 -11.23 11.13
N LEU A 205 11.80 -10.54 10.00
CA LEU A 205 12.94 -9.94 9.30
C LEU A 205 13.57 -8.86 10.19
N ALA A 206 14.85 -9.01 10.51
CA ALA A 206 15.59 -8.05 11.29
C ALA A 206 16.83 -7.53 10.54
N PHE A 207 17.15 -6.25 10.72
CA PHE A 207 18.38 -5.63 10.20
C PHE A 207 18.77 -4.39 11.01
N SER A 208 20.05 -4.02 11.02
CA SER A 208 20.57 -2.90 11.83
C SER A 208 21.64 -2.05 11.13
N HIS A 209 22.05 -2.44 9.94
CA HIS A 209 23.07 -1.77 9.14
C HIS A 209 22.49 -1.39 7.79
N ALA A 210 22.94 -0.26 7.26
CA ALA A 210 22.76 0.09 5.86
C ALA A 210 23.99 -0.37 5.07
N THR A 211 23.80 -0.58 3.77
CA THR A 211 24.87 -0.87 2.81
C THR A 211 24.96 0.27 1.81
N GLU A 212 26.17 0.64 1.43
CA GLU A 212 26.41 1.55 0.31
C GLU A 212 26.06 0.85 -1.01
N VAL A 213 25.21 1.49 -1.81
CA VAL A 213 24.79 1.03 -3.13
C VAL A 213 25.23 2.06 -4.15
N TYR A 214 25.76 1.58 -5.28
CA TYR A 214 26.05 2.39 -6.46
C TYR A 214 25.15 1.93 -7.61
N ASP A 215 24.32 2.83 -8.14
CA ASP A 215 23.34 2.53 -9.20
C ASP A 215 23.84 2.84 -10.62
N GLY A 216 25.08 3.31 -10.74
CA GLY A 216 25.67 3.77 -12.01
C GLY A 216 25.71 5.29 -12.16
N GLU A 217 24.94 6.03 -11.35
CA GLU A 217 24.89 7.50 -11.36
C GLU A 217 25.27 8.10 -9.98
N HIS A 218 24.81 7.48 -8.88
CA HIS A 218 24.96 7.99 -7.53
C HIS A 218 25.29 6.87 -6.52
N SER A 219 25.97 7.24 -5.44
CA SER A 219 26.13 6.38 -4.26
C SER A 219 25.20 6.83 -3.14
N TYR A 220 24.53 5.88 -2.50
CA TYR A 220 23.67 6.11 -1.35
C TYR A 220 23.71 4.93 -0.38
N TRP A 221 23.25 5.14 0.85
CA TRP A 221 23.19 4.10 1.87
C TRP A 221 21.76 3.63 2.00
N ALA A 222 21.52 2.32 1.98
CA ALA A 222 20.18 1.77 1.99
C ALA A 222 20.03 0.60 2.97
N ALA A 223 18.84 0.49 3.56
CA ALA A 223 18.46 -0.58 4.49
C ALA A 223 17.03 -1.10 4.20
N GLY A 224 16.86 -2.41 4.10
CA GLY A 224 15.58 -3.10 3.89
C GLY A 224 15.77 -4.56 3.49
N LEU A 225 14.69 -5.29 3.15
CA LEU A 225 14.83 -6.59 2.49
C LEU A 225 15.71 -6.46 1.24
N PHE A 226 15.40 -5.46 0.41
CA PHE A 226 16.21 -4.99 -0.69
C PHE A 226 16.92 -3.68 -0.31
N ALA A 227 18.20 -3.56 -0.64
CA ALA A 227 18.88 -2.28 -0.57
C ALA A 227 18.32 -1.34 -1.65
N SER A 228 18.25 -1.81 -2.90
CA SER A 228 17.74 -1.03 -4.02
C SER A 228 16.93 -1.88 -5.01
N ILE A 229 15.79 -1.33 -5.44
CA ILE A 229 14.95 -1.87 -6.50
C ILE A 229 15.03 -0.90 -7.68
N ALA A 230 15.56 -1.34 -8.82
CA ALA A 230 15.66 -0.56 -10.04
C ALA A 230 14.30 -0.38 -10.74
N ARG A 231 14.24 0.47 -11.77
CA ARG A 231 13.00 0.81 -12.50
C ARG A 231 12.24 -0.38 -13.07
N THR A 232 12.93 -1.44 -13.48
CA THR A 232 12.31 -2.68 -13.99
C THR A 232 11.98 -3.67 -12.87
N GLY A 233 12.49 -3.43 -11.66
CA GLY A 233 12.29 -4.26 -10.49
C GLY A 233 10.84 -4.28 -10.05
N VAL A 234 10.35 -5.48 -9.71
CA VAL A 234 8.98 -5.69 -9.22
C VAL A 234 9.02 -6.52 -7.94
N VAL A 235 8.40 -6.02 -6.87
CA VAL A 235 8.14 -6.79 -5.65
C VAL A 235 6.63 -6.84 -5.42
N ARG A 236 6.06 -8.04 -5.29
CA ARG A 236 4.61 -8.18 -5.22
C ARG A 236 4.09 -9.35 -4.40
N ASP A 237 2.82 -9.25 -4.02
CA ASP A 237 2.01 -10.34 -3.43
C ASP A 237 2.70 -10.97 -2.20
N LEU A 238 3.21 -10.11 -1.32
CA LEU A 238 4.09 -10.48 -0.19
C LEU A 238 3.62 -9.81 1.10
N ALA A 239 3.61 -10.58 2.19
CA ALA A 239 3.48 -10.03 3.54
C ALA A 239 4.84 -10.03 4.26
N LEU A 240 5.22 -8.91 4.85
CA LEU A 240 6.34 -8.80 5.80
C LEU A 240 5.76 -8.61 7.20
N ASN A 241 5.85 -9.64 8.04
CA ASN A 241 5.31 -9.59 9.39
C ASN A 241 6.41 -9.44 10.44
N ASN A 242 6.17 -8.58 11.43
CA ASN A 242 7.08 -8.36 12.55
C ASN A 242 8.51 -7.99 12.11
N VAL A 243 8.63 -7.02 11.21
CA VAL A 243 9.92 -6.43 10.81
C VAL A 243 10.53 -5.69 12.00
N SER A 244 11.83 -5.84 12.25
CA SER A 244 12.55 -5.14 13.31
C SER A 244 13.83 -4.51 12.78
N ALA A 245 13.84 -3.19 12.65
CA ALA A 245 15.01 -2.46 12.17
C ALA A 245 15.54 -1.46 13.19
N ALA A 246 16.86 -1.42 13.36
CA ALA A 246 17.55 -0.44 14.21
C ALA A 246 18.79 0.11 13.49
N VAL A 247 18.60 1.07 12.59
CA VAL A 247 19.65 1.57 11.68
C VAL A 247 20.14 2.93 12.12
N SER A 248 21.43 3.02 12.46
CA SER A 248 22.05 4.22 13.03
C SER A 248 22.73 5.14 12.01
N HIS A 249 22.89 4.70 10.77
CA HIS A 249 23.60 5.42 9.71
C HIS A 249 22.82 6.67 9.28
N ALA A 250 23.43 7.86 9.40
CA ALA A 250 22.72 9.15 9.27
C ALA A 250 22.25 9.48 7.84
N GLY A 251 22.95 8.98 6.82
CA GLY A 251 22.58 9.18 5.42
C GLY A 251 21.60 8.15 4.86
N ALA A 252 21.25 7.10 5.63
CA ALA A 252 20.60 5.93 5.07
C ALA A 252 19.13 6.16 4.69
N GLU A 253 18.72 5.50 3.63
CA GLU A 253 17.33 5.32 3.21
C GLU A 253 16.86 3.97 3.78
N ILE A 254 15.83 4.00 4.62
CA ILE A 254 15.43 2.85 5.42
C ILE A 254 13.96 2.53 5.16
N GLY A 255 13.67 1.29 4.76
CA GLY A 255 12.32 0.75 4.64
C GLY A 255 12.28 -0.75 4.88
N SER A 256 11.10 -1.34 5.15
CA SER A 256 11.02 -2.78 5.37
C SER A 256 11.25 -3.58 4.08
N VAL A 257 10.71 -3.09 2.95
CA VAL A 257 10.82 -3.74 1.65
C VAL A 257 12.09 -3.26 0.95
N ALA A 258 12.28 -1.95 0.86
CA ALA A 258 13.41 -1.36 0.16
C ALA A 258 14.01 -0.19 0.94
N GLY A 259 15.33 0.00 0.88
CA GLY A 259 15.89 1.30 1.21
C GLY A 259 15.53 2.31 0.11
N HIS A 260 15.86 1.95 -1.13
CA HIS A 260 15.65 2.74 -2.34
C HIS A 260 14.74 2.01 -3.33
N ASN A 261 13.65 2.66 -3.79
CA ASN A 261 12.74 2.07 -4.78
C ASN A 261 12.50 2.96 -6.00
N GLU A 262 13.04 2.56 -7.15
CA GLU A 262 12.69 3.09 -8.47
C GLU A 262 11.66 2.22 -9.21
N GLY A 263 11.42 1.00 -8.74
CA GLY A 263 10.55 0.01 -9.36
C GLY A 263 9.12 0.00 -8.86
N LEU A 264 8.45 -1.13 -9.03
CA LEU A 264 7.05 -1.35 -8.64
C LEU A 264 6.97 -2.23 -7.38
N ILE A 265 6.41 -1.67 -6.31
CA ILE A 265 6.00 -2.42 -5.12
C ILE A 265 4.47 -2.47 -5.11
N ARG A 266 3.87 -3.65 -5.21
CA ARG A 266 2.41 -3.78 -5.27
C ARG A 266 1.84 -4.95 -4.48
N TYR A 267 0.66 -4.77 -3.89
CA TYR A 267 0.01 -5.83 -3.10
C TYR A 267 0.94 -6.37 -1.99
N VAL A 268 1.63 -5.45 -1.33
CA VAL A 268 2.54 -5.75 -0.22
C VAL A 268 1.94 -5.24 1.08
N THR A 269 2.03 -6.05 2.13
CA THR A 269 1.69 -5.63 3.48
C THR A 269 2.91 -5.71 4.38
N ALA A 270 3.18 -4.69 5.19
CA ALA A 270 4.27 -4.72 6.17
C ALA A 270 3.79 -4.37 7.58
N SER A 271 4.32 -5.03 8.60
CA SER A 271 4.12 -4.70 10.02
C SER A 271 5.43 -4.85 10.79
N GLY A 272 5.56 -4.16 11.92
CA GLY A 272 6.76 -4.20 12.74
C GLY A 272 7.18 -2.85 13.31
N THR A 273 8.46 -2.69 13.62
CA THR A 273 9.05 -1.44 14.11
C THR A 273 10.35 -1.13 13.38
N ILE A 274 10.50 0.11 12.93
CA ILE A 274 11.75 0.65 12.37
C ILE A 274 12.18 1.83 13.22
N THR A 275 13.34 1.71 13.86
CA THR A 275 14.07 2.80 14.51
C THR A 275 15.22 3.23 13.60
N GLY A 276 15.17 4.46 13.09
CA GLY A 276 16.09 4.95 12.08
C GLY A 276 16.68 6.31 12.43
N LYS A 277 17.97 6.50 12.13
CA LYS A 277 18.63 7.81 12.18
C LYS A 277 18.96 8.35 10.78
N GLY A 278 18.46 7.69 9.74
CA GLY A 278 18.77 7.93 8.34
C GLY A 278 18.21 9.23 7.79
N SER A 279 18.53 9.51 6.53
CA SER A 279 18.05 10.70 5.82
C SER A 279 16.54 10.59 5.55
N ALA A 280 16.08 9.40 5.17
CA ALA A 280 14.70 9.07 4.89
C ALA A 280 14.32 7.72 5.50
N VAL A 281 13.24 7.70 6.27
CA VAL A 281 12.72 6.48 6.92
C VAL A 281 11.26 6.30 6.56
N GLY A 282 10.94 5.16 5.95
CA GLY A 282 9.58 4.75 5.63
C GLY A 282 9.26 3.37 6.19
N GLY A 283 7.98 3.05 6.34
CA GLY A 283 7.59 1.68 6.66
C GLY A 283 7.90 0.70 5.54
N ILE A 284 7.68 1.09 4.28
CA ILE A 284 7.89 0.26 3.08
C ILE A 284 9.22 0.61 2.41
N ALA A 285 9.44 1.89 2.14
CA ALA A 285 10.62 2.40 1.44
C ALA A 285 11.20 3.65 2.10
N GLY A 286 12.53 3.77 2.19
CA GLY A 286 13.15 5.02 2.63
C GLY A 286 12.94 6.13 1.60
N TYR A 287 13.42 5.89 0.39
CA TYR A 287 13.21 6.72 -0.79
C TYR A 287 12.41 5.95 -1.84
N SER A 288 11.52 6.63 -2.57
CA SER A 288 10.92 6.06 -3.76
C SER A 288 10.74 7.05 -4.90
N SER A 289 11.26 6.72 -6.08
CA SER A 289 10.95 7.37 -7.38
C SER A 289 10.02 6.50 -8.25
N GLY A 290 9.77 5.26 -7.84
CA GLY A 290 8.90 4.29 -8.52
C GLY A 290 7.41 4.37 -8.14
N ILE A 291 6.74 3.22 -8.16
CA ILE A 291 5.29 3.12 -7.90
C ILE A 291 5.04 2.20 -6.69
N LEU A 292 4.28 2.71 -5.72
CA LEU A 292 3.67 1.93 -4.66
C LEU A 292 2.17 1.85 -4.92
N TYR A 293 1.66 0.65 -5.17
CA TYR A 293 0.26 0.43 -5.55
C TYR A 293 -0.41 -0.61 -4.66
N ALA A 294 -1.51 -0.25 -4.02
CA ALA A 294 -2.24 -1.17 -3.12
C ALA A 294 -1.33 -1.77 -2.03
N VAL A 295 -0.55 -0.90 -1.37
CA VAL A 295 0.39 -1.27 -0.31
C VAL A 295 -0.21 -0.89 1.05
N THR A 296 -0.04 -1.77 2.04
CA THR A 296 -0.44 -1.48 3.43
C THR A 296 0.76 -1.52 4.36
N SER A 297 0.99 -0.46 5.13
CA SER A 297 2.05 -0.39 6.13
C SER A 297 1.49 -0.17 7.53
N GLY A 298 1.57 -1.18 8.37
CA GLY A 298 1.36 -1.11 9.82
C GLY A 298 2.68 -0.98 10.61
N VAL A 299 3.76 -0.51 9.98
CA VAL A 299 5.08 -0.40 10.61
C VAL A 299 5.14 0.84 11.49
N ARG A 300 5.47 0.68 12.77
CA ARG A 300 5.75 1.79 13.68
C ARG A 300 7.13 2.39 13.38
N ILE A 301 7.19 3.70 13.21
CA ILE A 301 8.42 4.43 12.89
C ILE A 301 8.89 5.25 14.09
N ASP A 302 10.16 5.09 14.46
CA ASP A 302 10.88 5.99 15.37
C ASP A 302 12.12 6.56 14.66
N ALA A 303 11.98 7.78 14.16
CA ALA A 303 12.92 8.46 13.28
C ALA A 303 13.14 9.93 13.69
N THR A 304 13.22 10.19 14.99
CA THR A 304 13.36 11.54 15.60
C THR A 304 14.52 12.39 15.06
N ARG A 305 15.54 11.77 14.47
CA ARG A 305 16.70 12.47 13.88
C ARG A 305 16.75 12.43 12.36
N SER A 306 15.68 11.98 11.72
CA SER A 306 15.60 11.88 10.26
C SER A 306 15.09 13.17 9.65
N ARG A 307 15.52 13.43 8.41
CA ARG A 307 14.99 14.56 7.65
C ARG A 307 13.57 14.29 7.20
N TRP A 308 13.31 13.09 6.68
CA TRP A 308 11.98 12.67 6.25
C TRP A 308 11.57 11.36 6.93
N ALA A 309 10.39 11.37 7.55
CA ALA A 309 9.79 10.21 8.18
C ALA A 309 8.36 10.00 7.67
N GLY A 310 8.06 8.80 7.17
CA GLY A 310 6.74 8.42 6.69
C GLY A 310 6.32 7.04 7.17
N GLY A 311 5.05 6.81 7.45
CA GLY A 311 4.58 5.45 7.76
C GLY A 311 4.65 4.51 6.55
N MET A 312 4.64 5.04 5.32
CA MET A 312 4.84 4.29 4.07
C MET A 312 6.22 4.58 3.45
N VAL A 313 6.49 5.85 3.14
CA VAL A 313 7.71 6.29 2.44
C VAL A 313 8.31 7.50 3.11
N GLY A 314 9.62 7.52 3.37
CA GLY A 314 10.28 8.73 3.89
C GLY A 314 10.21 9.87 2.86
N ASN A 315 10.90 9.72 1.73
CA ASN A 315 10.92 10.67 0.63
C ASN A 315 10.30 10.06 -0.64
N ASN A 316 9.11 10.52 -1.03
CA ASN A 316 8.44 10.08 -2.25
C ASN A 316 8.61 11.08 -3.39
N ARG A 317 9.19 10.63 -4.51
CA ARG A 317 9.26 11.32 -5.79
C ARG A 317 8.50 10.61 -6.90
N GLY A 318 7.94 9.43 -6.61
CA GLY A 318 7.10 8.67 -7.51
C GLY A 318 5.62 8.71 -7.13
N VAL A 319 4.89 7.65 -7.47
CA VAL A 319 3.44 7.55 -7.25
C VAL A 319 3.15 6.63 -6.08
N ILE A 320 2.32 7.10 -5.14
CA ILE A 320 1.67 6.27 -4.14
C ILE A 320 0.18 6.30 -4.44
N GLU A 321 -0.39 5.12 -4.68
CA GLU A 321 -1.80 4.96 -5.04
C GLU A 321 -2.45 3.81 -4.28
N ARG A 322 -3.70 4.01 -3.86
CA ARG A 322 -4.58 3.03 -3.19
C ARG A 322 -3.92 2.39 -1.97
N SER A 323 -3.15 3.17 -1.23
CA SER A 323 -2.29 2.64 -0.17
C SER A 323 -2.67 3.18 1.20
N LEU A 324 -2.47 2.36 2.24
CA LEU A 324 -2.82 2.64 3.64
C LEU A 324 -1.60 2.60 4.55
N ALA A 325 -1.34 3.69 5.28
CA ALA A 325 -0.40 3.69 6.40
C ALA A 325 -1.15 3.73 7.74
N ALA A 326 -0.95 2.71 8.56
CA ALA A 326 -1.62 2.54 9.86
C ALA A 326 -0.65 2.55 11.06
N GLY A 327 0.65 2.44 10.82
CA GLY A 327 1.66 2.52 11.88
C GLY A 327 1.87 3.95 12.37
N ASP A 328 2.09 4.12 13.68
CA ASP A 328 2.44 5.41 14.27
C ASP A 328 3.83 5.88 13.80
N VAL A 329 3.99 7.19 13.64
CA VAL A 329 5.22 7.83 13.21
C VAL A 329 5.69 8.82 14.26
N THR A 330 6.86 8.58 14.85
CA THR A 330 7.62 9.60 15.57
C THR A 330 8.76 10.05 14.66
N GLY A 331 8.71 11.26 14.11
CA GLY A 331 9.66 11.74 13.11
C GLY A 331 10.44 12.99 13.53
N GLY A 332 11.46 13.33 12.73
CA GLY A 332 12.26 14.54 12.89
C GLY A 332 11.65 15.74 12.16
N ARG A 333 12.35 16.25 11.15
CA ARG A 333 12.03 17.54 10.51
C ARG A 333 10.75 17.52 9.67
N TYR A 334 10.59 16.55 8.77
CA TYR A 334 9.40 16.40 7.94
C TYR A 334 8.76 15.06 8.22
N SER A 335 7.55 15.06 8.76
CA SER A 335 6.91 13.85 9.27
C SER A 335 5.48 13.73 8.77
N GLY A 336 5.10 12.56 8.25
CA GLY A 336 3.73 12.29 7.87
C GLY A 336 3.31 10.83 8.07
N GLY A 337 2.02 10.59 8.24
CA GLY A 337 1.49 9.23 8.42
C GLY A 337 1.72 8.37 7.18
N LEU A 338 1.56 8.92 5.98
CA LEU A 338 1.92 8.27 4.71
C LEU A 338 3.37 8.57 4.34
N ALA A 339 3.75 9.85 4.24
CA ALA A 339 5.06 10.26 3.79
C ALA A 339 5.63 11.51 4.50
N GLY A 340 6.95 11.58 4.65
CA GLY A 340 7.60 12.80 5.15
C GLY A 340 7.57 13.91 4.10
N PHE A 341 7.89 13.56 2.85
CA PHE A 341 7.81 14.45 1.69
C PHE A 341 7.22 13.71 0.50
N SER A 342 6.40 14.40 -0.30
CA SER A 342 5.92 13.88 -1.57
C SER A 342 5.79 14.94 -2.67
N ASN A 343 6.19 14.60 -3.91
CA ASN A 343 5.85 15.42 -5.07
C ASN A 343 4.41 15.18 -5.57
N THR A 344 3.89 13.97 -5.42
CA THR A 344 2.58 13.56 -5.94
C THR A 344 2.00 12.49 -5.03
N THR A 345 0.76 12.65 -4.59
CA THR A 345 0.02 11.61 -3.87
C THR A 345 -1.42 11.58 -4.35
N LEU A 346 -1.90 10.36 -4.65
CA LEU A 346 -3.23 10.13 -5.18
C LEU A 346 -3.87 8.96 -4.42
N ILE A 347 -5.12 9.12 -3.98
CA ILE A 347 -5.94 8.02 -3.44
C ILE A 347 -5.20 7.24 -2.34
N SER A 348 -4.78 7.91 -1.26
CA SER A 348 -4.02 7.26 -0.18
C SER A 348 -4.42 7.76 1.19
N TYR A 349 -4.24 6.92 2.20
CA TYR A 349 -4.83 7.15 3.52
C TYR A 349 -3.86 6.87 4.65
N ALA A 350 -3.93 7.65 5.72
CA ALA A 350 -3.15 7.44 6.94
C ALA A 350 -4.04 7.43 8.19
N THR A 351 -3.83 6.46 9.07
CA THR A 351 -4.61 6.29 10.30
C THR A 351 -3.75 6.27 11.57
N GLY A 352 -2.45 6.01 11.43
CA GLY A 352 -1.50 6.07 12.56
C GLY A 352 -1.28 7.50 13.04
N SER A 353 -0.95 7.66 14.32
CA SER A 353 -0.67 8.98 14.90
C SER A 353 0.71 9.47 14.47
N VAL A 354 0.87 10.79 14.32
CA VAL A 354 2.13 11.41 13.90
C VAL A 354 2.62 12.36 14.99
N THR A 355 3.84 12.13 15.49
CA THR A 355 4.50 13.01 16.46
C THR A 355 5.80 13.55 15.86
N GLY A 356 5.95 14.87 15.80
CA GLY A 356 7.20 15.52 15.42
C GLY A 356 8.08 15.81 16.62
N GLY A 357 9.38 15.56 16.50
CA GLY A 357 10.33 15.57 17.61
C GLY A 357 11.33 16.71 17.64
N THR A 358 11.28 17.68 16.73
CA THR A 358 12.27 18.76 16.63
C THR A 358 11.61 20.13 16.52
N ASP A 359 12.33 21.18 16.93
CA ASP A 359 11.94 22.56 16.66
C ASP A 359 11.78 22.78 15.14
N ASP A 360 10.84 23.64 14.77
CA ASP A 360 10.48 23.97 13.38
C ASP A 360 10.14 22.75 12.50
N ALA A 361 9.69 21.64 13.12
CA ALA A 361 9.22 20.49 12.37
C ALA A 361 7.96 20.82 11.54
N ILE A 362 7.82 20.16 10.41
CA ILE A 362 6.65 20.22 9.53
C ILE A 362 5.97 18.85 9.55
N ILE A 363 4.75 18.80 10.06
CA ILE A 363 4.06 17.57 10.40
C ILE A 363 2.69 17.53 9.73
N GLY A 364 2.36 16.45 9.03
CA GLY A 364 1.02 16.21 8.52
C GLY A 364 0.45 14.88 8.96
N GLY A 365 -0.85 14.77 9.16
CA GLY A 365 -1.48 13.47 9.42
C GLY A 365 -1.29 12.49 8.25
N LEU A 366 -1.31 12.99 7.01
CA LEU A 366 -0.97 12.23 5.80
C LEU A 366 0.48 12.50 5.37
N ILE A 367 0.83 13.76 5.11
CA ILE A 367 2.13 14.12 4.51
C ILE A 367 2.75 15.32 5.22
N GLY A 368 4.03 15.25 5.58
CA GLY A 368 4.75 16.43 6.11
C GLY A 368 4.70 17.60 5.13
N GLN A 369 5.31 17.44 3.95
CA GLN A 369 5.26 18.42 2.87
C GLN A 369 4.84 17.79 1.54
N SER A 370 3.88 18.41 0.84
CA SER A 370 3.42 17.95 -0.48
C SER A 370 3.27 19.07 -1.52
N ARG A 371 3.48 18.74 -2.80
CA ARG A 371 3.03 19.63 -3.89
C ARG A 371 1.56 19.42 -4.26
N GLU A 372 1.08 18.18 -4.20
CA GLU A 372 -0.27 17.81 -4.61
C GLU A 372 -0.80 16.64 -3.78
N ILE A 373 -2.03 16.78 -3.28
CA ILE A 373 -2.77 15.75 -2.56
C ILE A 373 -4.16 15.67 -3.17
N VAL A 374 -4.54 14.48 -3.66
CA VAL A 374 -5.83 14.25 -4.30
C VAL A 374 -6.50 13.00 -3.73
N GLU A 375 -7.80 13.11 -3.44
CA GLU A 375 -8.64 11.96 -3.04
C GLU A 375 -8.06 11.18 -1.85
N SER A 376 -7.54 11.89 -0.85
CA SER A 376 -6.77 11.30 0.25
C SER A 376 -7.28 11.76 1.61
N TYR A 377 -7.01 10.99 2.66
CA TYR A 377 -7.45 11.37 4.01
C TYR A 377 -6.50 10.92 5.12
N ALA A 378 -6.57 11.63 6.24
CA ALA A 378 -5.87 11.27 7.47
C ALA A 378 -6.79 11.30 8.69
N THR A 379 -6.67 10.29 9.56
CA THR A 379 -7.48 10.18 10.78
C THR A 379 -6.68 10.16 12.06
N GLY A 380 -5.36 9.97 11.97
CA GLY A 380 -4.47 9.92 13.13
C GLY A 380 -4.26 11.29 13.78
N THR A 381 -4.05 11.30 15.10
CA THR A 381 -3.70 12.52 15.83
C THR A 381 -2.33 13.04 15.40
N VAL A 382 -2.18 14.35 15.28
CA VAL A 382 -0.94 15.05 14.96
C VAL A 382 -0.47 15.83 16.18
N THR A 383 0.74 15.54 16.67
CA THR A 383 1.32 16.16 17.87
C THR A 383 2.69 16.75 17.58
N GLY A 384 2.86 18.03 17.86
CA GLY A 384 4.05 18.83 17.56
C GLY A 384 4.46 19.71 18.72
N ASN A 385 4.90 19.13 19.83
CA ASN A 385 5.11 19.84 21.09
C ASN A 385 6.36 20.75 21.15
N ALA A 386 7.25 20.64 20.17
CA ALA A 386 8.45 21.45 20.07
C ALA A 386 8.12 22.91 19.68
N VAL A 387 9.11 23.80 19.75
CA VAL A 387 8.90 25.22 19.45
C VAL A 387 8.80 25.43 17.95
N GLY A 388 7.88 26.30 17.50
CA GLY A 388 7.80 26.72 16.10
C GLY A 388 7.33 25.64 15.11
N VAL A 389 6.75 24.55 15.60
CA VAL A 389 6.25 23.46 14.74
C VAL A 389 5.07 23.93 13.88
N THR A 390 5.10 23.61 12.58
CA THR A 390 3.94 23.69 11.69
C THR A 390 3.30 22.31 11.56
N ALA A 391 2.02 22.21 11.89
CA ALA A 391 1.26 20.97 11.82
C ALA A 391 -0.06 21.13 11.08
N GLY A 392 -0.43 20.12 10.28
CA GLY A 392 -1.76 20.02 9.70
C GLY A 392 -2.38 18.64 9.82
N GLY A 393 -3.70 18.57 9.97
CA GLY A 393 -4.41 17.29 10.09
C GLY A 393 -4.26 16.40 8.85
N LEU A 394 -4.14 16.99 7.65
CA LEU A 394 -3.78 16.28 6.41
C LEU A 394 -2.31 16.53 6.06
N ALA A 395 -1.90 17.80 5.98
CA ALA A 395 -0.56 18.16 5.55
C ALA A 395 0.05 19.29 6.37
N GLY A 396 1.34 19.19 6.70
CA GLY A 396 2.06 20.30 7.35
C GLY A 396 2.21 21.48 6.40
N ASP A 397 2.65 21.23 5.18
CA ASP A 397 2.76 22.18 4.07
C ASP A 397 2.22 21.52 2.79
N ALA A 398 1.30 22.20 2.10
CA ALA A 398 0.77 21.74 0.82
C ALA A 398 0.56 22.86 -0.19
N ALA A 399 0.94 22.65 -1.44
CA ALA A 399 0.64 23.59 -2.53
C ALA A 399 -0.74 23.35 -3.17
N GLN A 400 -1.19 22.10 -3.31
CA GLN A 400 -2.51 21.77 -3.84
C GLN A 400 -3.16 20.63 -3.05
N VAL A 401 -4.43 20.82 -2.68
CA VAL A 401 -5.25 19.81 -2.01
C VAL A 401 -6.61 19.76 -2.69
N LYS A 402 -7.04 18.56 -3.10
CA LYS A 402 -8.34 18.35 -3.73
C LYS A 402 -9.02 17.10 -3.21
N ASN A 403 -10.34 17.16 -3.02
CA ASN A 403 -11.14 16.00 -2.64
C ASN A 403 -10.56 15.25 -1.43
N SER A 404 -10.13 15.96 -0.39
CA SER A 404 -9.37 15.35 0.70
C SER A 404 -9.88 15.79 2.06
N TYR A 405 -9.64 14.98 3.09
CA TYR A 405 -10.13 15.31 4.42
C TYR A 405 -9.25 14.87 5.58
N ALA A 406 -9.40 15.54 6.72
CA ALA A 406 -8.72 15.20 7.96
C ALA A 406 -9.69 15.12 9.14
N THR A 407 -9.57 14.07 9.94
CA THR A 407 -10.39 13.88 11.15
C THR A 407 -9.59 13.87 12.44
N GLY A 408 -8.26 13.76 12.34
CA GLY A 408 -7.37 13.71 13.49
C GLY A 408 -7.27 15.06 14.21
N ARG A 409 -7.14 15.01 15.55
CA ARG A 409 -6.82 16.19 16.37
C ARG A 409 -5.41 16.69 16.04
N VAL A 410 -5.21 18.00 16.05
CA VAL A 410 -3.90 18.65 15.87
C VAL A 410 -3.51 19.41 17.14
N GLU A 411 -2.33 19.12 17.68
CA GLU A 411 -1.76 19.77 18.86
C GLU A 411 -0.34 20.27 18.59
N VAL A 412 -0.08 21.55 18.85
CA VAL A 412 1.25 22.17 18.69
C VAL A 412 1.76 22.85 19.96
N GLY A 413 3.08 22.95 20.09
CA GLY A 413 3.75 23.65 21.19
C GLY A 413 3.65 25.18 21.10
N PRO A 414 4.44 25.89 21.93
CA PRO A 414 4.57 27.34 21.87
C PRO A 414 5.00 27.82 20.47
N THR A 415 4.44 28.96 20.06
CA THR A 415 4.68 29.60 18.74
C THR A 415 4.47 28.68 17.53
N GLY A 416 3.77 27.56 17.69
CA GLY A 416 3.47 26.63 16.60
C GLY A 416 2.32 27.12 15.72
N ILE A 417 2.24 26.58 14.51
CA ILE A 417 1.18 26.82 13.54
C ILE A 417 0.38 25.52 13.39
N ALA A 418 -0.92 25.57 13.60
CA ALA A 418 -1.77 24.40 13.47
C ALA A 418 -2.97 24.66 12.56
N GLY A 419 -3.11 23.81 11.54
CA GLY A 419 -4.27 23.76 10.66
C GLY A 419 -5.05 22.46 10.80
N GLY A 420 -6.38 22.50 10.88
CA GLY A 420 -7.17 21.27 10.93
C GLY A 420 -7.03 20.42 9.65
N LEU A 421 -6.78 21.05 8.49
CA LEU A 421 -6.45 20.39 7.23
C LEU A 421 -4.97 20.63 6.86
N VAL A 422 -4.56 21.89 6.69
CA VAL A 422 -3.21 22.25 6.22
C VAL A 422 -2.56 23.24 7.20
N GLY A 423 -1.33 22.98 7.63
CA GLY A 423 -0.57 23.91 8.47
C GLY A 423 -0.27 25.22 7.73
N ASP A 424 0.58 25.16 6.71
CA ASP A 424 0.96 26.28 5.84
C ASP A 424 0.46 26.08 4.39
N LEU A 425 -0.18 27.09 3.81
CA LEU A 425 -0.63 27.12 2.42
C LEU A 425 0.10 28.22 1.62
N PRO A 426 1.30 27.94 1.06
CA PRO A 426 2.12 28.94 0.37
C PRO A 426 1.62 29.25 -1.05
N ARG A 427 0.66 30.19 -1.17
CA ARG A 427 0.02 30.57 -2.46
C ARG A 427 -0.59 29.36 -3.19
N GLY A 428 -1.10 28.41 -2.40
CA GLY A 428 -1.64 27.15 -2.90
C GLY A 428 -3.12 27.20 -3.25
N LYS A 429 -3.69 26.03 -3.56
CA LYS A 429 -5.12 25.87 -3.84
C LYS A 429 -5.69 24.68 -3.06
N ILE A 430 -6.75 24.92 -2.30
CA ILE A 430 -7.56 23.87 -1.67
C ILE A 430 -8.94 23.85 -2.31
N VAL A 431 -9.44 22.68 -2.70
CA VAL A 431 -10.74 22.50 -3.36
C VAL A 431 -11.46 21.30 -2.79
N GLU A 432 -12.76 21.42 -2.54
CA GLU A 432 -13.66 20.31 -2.21
C GLU A 432 -13.07 19.44 -1.09
N SER A 433 -12.56 20.08 -0.03
CA SER A 433 -11.83 19.40 1.05
C SER A 433 -12.32 19.87 2.41
N TYR A 434 -12.18 19.05 3.45
CA TYR A 434 -12.71 19.41 4.77
C TYR A 434 -11.90 18.88 5.97
N SER A 435 -12.03 19.53 7.12
CA SER A 435 -11.45 19.06 8.39
C SER A 435 -12.48 19.03 9.52
N ILE A 436 -12.41 18.01 10.37
CA ILE A 436 -13.33 17.85 11.52
C ILE A 436 -12.59 17.60 12.85
N GLY A 437 -11.26 17.59 12.84
CA GLY A 437 -10.45 17.45 14.04
C GLY A 437 -10.29 18.77 14.79
N SER A 438 -10.33 18.73 16.13
CA SER A 438 -10.05 19.89 16.97
C SER A 438 -8.59 20.32 16.83
N VAL A 439 -8.33 21.63 16.96
CA VAL A 439 -6.99 22.21 16.91
C VAL A 439 -6.67 22.89 18.25
N SER A 440 -5.49 22.65 18.80
CA SER A 440 -5.02 23.26 20.06
C SER A 440 -3.54 23.60 19.98
N GLY A 441 -3.10 24.62 20.73
CA GLY A 441 -1.68 24.94 20.79
C GLY A 441 -1.24 25.71 22.04
N GLY A 442 0.09 25.79 22.22
CA GLY A 442 0.73 26.53 23.30
C GLY A 442 0.67 28.05 23.14
N SER A 443 1.33 28.77 24.05
CA SER A 443 1.37 30.24 24.03
C SER A 443 1.92 30.79 22.71
N GLY A 444 1.23 31.76 22.12
CA GLY A 444 1.65 32.42 20.87
C GLY A 444 1.46 31.56 19.61
N SER A 445 0.71 30.45 19.70
CA SER A 445 0.39 29.63 18.53
C SER A 445 -0.62 30.30 17.60
N ILE A 446 -0.57 29.91 16.33
CA ILE A 446 -1.51 30.30 15.28
C ILE A 446 -2.39 29.10 14.97
N LEU A 447 -3.70 29.19 15.26
CA LEU A 447 -4.62 28.05 15.19
C LEU A 447 -5.75 28.34 14.20
N GLY A 448 -5.86 27.52 13.17
CA GLY A 448 -7.00 27.53 12.25
C GLY A 448 -7.61 26.13 12.13
N SER A 449 -8.93 26.03 12.26
CA SER A 449 -9.64 24.77 12.16
C SER A 449 -9.63 24.16 10.77
N PHE A 450 -9.20 24.91 9.74
CA PHE A 450 -8.96 24.45 8.38
C PHE A 450 -7.51 24.70 7.94
N ILE A 451 -7.07 25.95 7.89
CA ILE A 451 -5.70 26.34 7.51
C ILE A 451 -5.02 27.08 8.66
N GLY A 452 -3.81 26.69 9.06
CA GLY A 452 -3.06 27.42 10.07
C GLY A 452 -2.67 28.81 9.57
N HIS A 453 -1.96 28.86 8.44
CA HIS A 453 -1.47 30.08 7.83
C HIS A 453 -1.66 30.08 6.30
N ASP A 454 -2.47 31.02 5.83
CA ASP A 454 -2.75 31.27 4.42
C ASP A 454 -1.91 32.44 3.89
N LEU A 455 -0.99 32.14 2.97
CA LEU A 455 -0.03 33.08 2.39
C LEU A 455 -0.47 33.61 1.00
N GLY A 456 -1.78 33.73 0.79
CA GLY A 456 -2.38 34.18 -0.47
C GLY A 456 -2.79 33.03 -1.38
N GLY A 457 -3.20 31.91 -0.79
CA GLY A 457 -3.83 30.81 -1.50
C GLY A 457 -5.31 31.06 -1.82
N THR A 458 -5.90 30.13 -2.54
CA THR A 458 -7.36 30.07 -2.74
C THR A 458 -7.88 28.81 -2.08
N SER A 459 -9.01 28.91 -1.40
CA SER A 459 -9.55 27.79 -0.64
C SER A 459 -11.05 27.69 -0.84
N ASP A 460 -11.52 26.49 -1.16
CA ASP A 460 -12.93 26.15 -1.22
C ASP A 460 -13.09 24.85 -0.44
N GLY A 461 -13.63 24.95 0.77
CA GLY A 461 -13.61 23.85 1.71
C GLY A 461 -14.35 24.14 3.00
N TYR A 462 -14.43 23.12 3.84
CA TYR A 462 -15.29 23.13 5.01
C TYR A 462 -14.54 22.73 6.28
N TRP A 463 -14.96 23.24 7.43
CA TRP A 463 -14.44 22.81 8.72
C TRP A 463 -15.56 22.67 9.74
N ASN A 464 -15.35 21.84 10.76
CA ASN A 464 -16.36 21.62 11.80
C ASN A 464 -16.37 22.75 12.84
N SER A 465 -17.44 23.54 12.84
CA SER A 465 -17.65 24.67 13.77
C SER A 465 -17.96 24.26 15.20
N ASP A 466 -18.26 22.98 15.45
CA ASP A 466 -18.53 22.49 16.81
C ASP A 466 -17.23 22.22 17.59
N VAL A 467 -16.07 22.17 16.91
CA VAL A 467 -14.77 21.81 17.50
C VAL A 467 -13.69 22.87 17.26
N GLY A 468 -14.09 24.06 16.85
CA GLY A 468 -13.18 25.18 16.61
C GLY A 468 -13.90 26.50 16.41
N ASP A 469 -13.14 27.60 16.46
CA ASP A 469 -13.70 28.95 16.47
C ASP A 469 -13.51 29.69 15.14
N GLN A 470 -12.50 29.31 14.36
CA GLN A 470 -12.14 30.00 13.11
C GLN A 470 -11.55 29.04 12.09
N GLY A 471 -11.92 29.22 10.82
CA GLY A 471 -11.36 28.41 9.72
C GLY A 471 -9.87 28.63 9.54
N CYS A 472 -9.38 29.85 9.80
CA CYS A 472 -7.98 30.21 9.59
C CYS A 472 -7.34 30.93 10.76
N GLY A 473 -6.10 30.53 11.06
CA GLY A 473 -5.33 31.15 12.14
C GLY A 473 -4.72 32.48 11.72
N ASN A 474 -4.13 32.53 10.52
CA ASN A 474 -3.62 33.75 9.91
C ASN A 474 -3.88 33.75 8.39
N GLY A 475 -4.21 34.91 7.83
CA GLY A 475 -4.62 35.07 6.43
C GLY A 475 -6.14 35.23 6.27
N SER A 476 -6.63 35.17 5.03
CA SER A 476 -8.03 35.51 4.72
C SER A 476 -8.92 34.30 4.42
N CYS A 477 -8.36 33.22 3.86
CA CYS A 477 -9.06 31.97 3.57
C CYS A 477 -10.44 32.12 2.94
N SER A 478 -10.52 33.04 1.97
CA SER A 478 -11.76 33.29 1.23
C SER A 478 -12.26 31.98 0.60
N GLY A 479 -13.47 31.57 0.96
CA GLY A 479 -14.13 30.34 0.49
C GLY A 479 -14.11 29.17 1.47
N VAL A 480 -13.52 29.34 2.66
CA VAL A 480 -13.60 28.37 3.76
C VAL A 480 -14.85 28.60 4.60
N ILE A 481 -15.68 27.57 4.77
CA ILE A 481 -17.00 27.66 5.44
C ILE A 481 -17.05 26.74 6.67
N GLY A 482 -17.46 27.29 7.81
CA GLY A 482 -17.73 26.49 9.02
C GLY A 482 -19.11 25.83 8.96
N LEU A 483 -19.17 24.53 9.19
CA LEU A 483 -20.41 23.76 9.30
C LEU A 483 -20.46 23.02 10.63
N SER A 484 -21.62 22.93 11.24
CA SER A 484 -21.82 22.06 12.41
C SER A 484 -21.74 20.59 12.01
N THR A 485 -21.52 19.72 12.98
CA THR A 485 -21.60 18.26 12.84
C THR A 485 -22.93 17.84 12.22
N ALA A 486 -24.03 18.42 12.71
CA ALA A 486 -25.36 18.15 12.17
C ALA A 486 -25.50 18.54 10.69
N ALA A 487 -24.89 19.66 10.27
CA ALA A 487 -24.92 20.07 8.87
C ALA A 487 -24.10 19.13 7.96
N PHE A 488 -22.91 18.70 8.39
CA PHE A 488 -22.11 17.71 7.66
C PHE A 488 -22.84 16.37 7.49
N GLN A 489 -23.56 15.94 8.52
CA GLN A 489 -24.28 14.66 8.53
C GLN A 489 -25.62 14.71 7.78
N ALA A 490 -26.17 15.91 7.54
CA ALA A 490 -27.46 16.07 6.87
C ALA A 490 -27.38 16.02 5.33
N ALA A 491 -26.32 16.55 4.74
CA ALA A 491 -26.14 16.59 3.29
C ALA A 491 -24.66 16.79 2.89
N LEU A 492 -24.32 16.39 1.67
CA LEU A 492 -23.01 16.71 1.09
C LEU A 492 -22.84 18.23 0.99
N PRO A 493 -21.70 18.79 1.43
CA PRO A 493 -21.41 20.21 1.26
C PRO A 493 -21.44 20.64 -0.21
N SER A 494 -21.72 21.92 -0.47
CA SER A 494 -21.70 22.44 -1.85
C SER A 494 -20.33 22.23 -2.51
N GLY A 495 -20.33 21.85 -3.79
CA GLY A 495 -19.11 21.46 -4.53
C GLY A 495 -18.75 19.98 -4.41
N PHE A 496 -19.21 19.26 -3.40
CA PHE A 496 -18.89 17.85 -3.22
C PHE A 496 -19.72 17.00 -4.18
N ALA A 497 -19.08 16.51 -5.26
CA ALA A 497 -19.77 15.71 -6.25
C ALA A 497 -20.14 14.31 -5.71
N PRO A 498 -21.40 13.84 -5.83
CA PRO A 498 -21.82 12.51 -5.37
C PRO A 498 -21.15 11.31 -6.06
N ARG A 499 -20.33 11.56 -7.09
CA ARG A 499 -19.49 10.55 -7.73
C ARG A 499 -18.15 10.36 -7.02
N VAL A 500 -17.72 11.35 -6.23
CA VAL A 500 -16.47 11.30 -5.45
C VAL A 500 -16.79 11.06 -3.97
N TRP A 501 -17.90 11.64 -3.50
CA TRP A 501 -18.26 11.68 -2.10
C TRP A 501 -19.54 10.90 -1.80
N GLY A 502 -19.49 10.10 -0.74
CA GLY A 502 -20.62 9.40 -0.15
C GLY A 502 -21.01 10.02 1.19
N LEU A 503 -22.24 9.76 1.62
CA LEU A 503 -22.76 10.20 2.91
C LEU A 503 -23.72 9.13 3.44
N ASP A 504 -23.32 8.45 4.51
CA ASP A 504 -24.13 7.48 5.24
C ASP A 504 -23.63 7.35 6.68
N THR A 505 -24.46 6.78 7.55
CA THR A 505 -24.17 6.68 9.00
C THR A 505 -23.13 5.62 9.36
N ASP A 506 -22.85 4.69 8.45
CA ASP A 506 -21.98 3.54 8.72
C ASP A 506 -20.52 3.86 8.43
N HIS A 507 -20.25 4.86 7.59
CA HIS A 507 -18.91 5.30 7.23
C HIS A 507 -18.56 6.65 7.86
N ASN A 508 -17.30 6.78 8.30
CA ASN A 508 -16.70 8.03 8.73
C ASN A 508 -17.54 8.82 9.76
N GLY A 509 -18.26 8.12 10.65
CA GLY A 509 -19.10 8.74 11.68
C GLY A 509 -20.26 9.59 11.13
N GLY A 510 -20.76 9.30 9.94
CA GLY A 510 -21.81 10.09 9.29
C GLY A 510 -21.30 11.29 8.51
N TYR A 511 -20.00 11.58 8.52
CA TYR A 511 -19.42 12.67 7.72
C TYR A 511 -19.21 12.25 6.26
N PRO A 512 -19.13 13.20 5.31
CA PRO A 512 -18.81 12.91 3.92
C PRO A 512 -17.54 12.06 3.80
N HIS A 513 -17.57 10.96 3.06
CA HIS A 513 -16.40 10.10 2.88
C HIS A 513 -16.12 9.90 1.40
N LEU A 514 -14.86 9.61 1.07
CA LEU A 514 -14.52 9.31 -0.31
C LEU A 514 -15.13 7.97 -0.69
N LEU A 515 -15.93 7.97 -1.76
CA LEU A 515 -16.30 6.74 -2.42
C LEU A 515 -15.02 6.15 -2.97
N ALA A 516 -14.68 4.92 -2.55
CA ALA A 516 -13.56 4.18 -3.12
C ALA A 516 -13.60 4.35 -4.65
N PRO A 517 -12.47 4.61 -5.32
CA PRO A 517 -12.47 5.19 -6.66
C PRO A 517 -13.44 4.44 -7.57
N LEU A 518 -14.50 5.14 -7.99
CA LEU A 518 -15.43 4.68 -9.01
C LEU A 518 -14.62 4.18 -10.20
N LYS A 519 -14.82 2.92 -10.56
CA LYS A 519 -14.86 2.38 -11.93
C LYS A 519 -14.06 3.15 -12.99
N HIS A 520 -12.76 3.33 -12.79
CA HIS A 520 -11.83 3.70 -13.86
C HIS A 520 -10.61 2.81 -13.76
N PHE A 521 -10.75 1.58 -14.23
CA PHE A 521 -9.97 1.08 -15.36
C PHE A 521 -10.86 0.16 -16.21
N PRO A 522 -10.77 0.23 -17.55
CA PRO A 522 -11.34 -0.76 -18.46
C PRO A 522 -10.67 -2.13 -18.32
#